data_AF-A0A854BRQ7-F1
#
_entry.id   AF-A0A854BRQ7-F1
#
_cell.length_a   1.000
_cell.length_b   1.000
_cell.length_c   1.000
_cell.angle_alpha   90.00
_cell.angle_beta   90.00
_cell.angle_gamma   90.00
#
_symmetry.space_group_name_H-M   'P 1'
#
loop_
_entity.id
_entity.type
_entity.pdbx_description
1 polymer ?
#
loop_
_entity_poly.entity_id
_entity_poly.type
_entity_poly.pdbx_seq_one_letter_code
_entity_poly.pdbx_strand_id
1 'polypeptide(L)' 'MTQPLFLIGPRGCGKTTVGMALADSLNRRFVDTDQWLQSQLNMTVAEIV' A
#
# COMPACT_ATOMS: atom_id res chain seq x y z
N MET A 1 13.73 6.42 -16.52
CA MET A 1 13.26 5.24 -15.74
C MET A 1 12.33 5.74 -14.66
N THR A 2 11.17 5.12 -14.45
CA THR A 2 10.23 5.50 -13.38
C THR A 2 10.44 4.60 -12.17
N GLN A 3 10.96 5.16 -11.07
CA GLN A 3 11.10 4.44 -9.81
C GLN A 3 9.74 4.33 -9.08
N PRO A 4 9.52 3.26 -8.29
CA PRO A 4 8.40 3.18 -7.36
C PRO A 4 8.56 4.17 -6.20
N LEU A 5 7.43 4.63 -5.66
CA LEU A 5 7.38 5.47 -4.46
C LEU A 5 6.86 4.61 -3.31
N PHE A 6 7.55 4.64 -2.17
CA PHE A 6 7.16 3.90 -0.97
C PHE A 6 6.65 4.88 0.08
N LEU A 7 5.43 4.64 0.57
CA LEU A 7 4.85 5.39 1.68
C LEU A 7 5.08 4.61 2.97
N ILE A 8 5.86 5.20 3.89
CA ILE A 8 6.17 4.61 5.19
C ILE A 8 5.46 5.36 6.33
N GLY A 9 5.22 4.66 7.43
CA GLY A 9 4.57 5.24 8.62
C GLY A 9 3.64 4.23 9.32
N PRO A 10 3.17 4.54 10.55
CA PRO A 10 2.33 3.62 11.32
C PRO A 10 0.96 3.36 10.69
N ARG A 11 0.27 2.29 11.09
CA ARG A 11 -1.13 2.05 10.70
C ARG A 11 -2.01 3.24 11.10
N GLY A 12 -2.96 3.61 10.26
CA GLY A 12 -3.88 4.72 10.52
C GLY A 12 -3.36 6.13 10.19
N CYS A 13 -2.08 6.32 9.82
CA CYS A 13 -1.55 7.65 9.49
C CYS A 13 -1.93 8.18 8.09
N GLY A 14 -2.90 7.56 7.41
CA GLY A 14 -3.43 8.03 6.13
C GLY A 14 -2.67 7.59 4.86
N LYS A 15 -1.73 6.63 4.95
CA LYS A 15 -0.92 6.18 3.78
C LYS A 15 -1.77 5.70 2.60
N THR A 16 -2.81 4.91 2.85
CA THR A 16 -3.71 4.41 1.80
C THR A 16 -4.45 5.56 1.12
N THR A 17 -5.03 6.47 1.91
CA THR A 17 -5.75 7.65 1.39
C THR A 17 -4.85 8.56 0.57
N VAL A 18 -3.68 8.93 1.10
CA VAL A 18 -2.71 9.79 0.40
C VAL A 18 -2.11 9.08 -0.81
N GLY A 19 -1.83 7.79 -0.70
CA GLY A 19 -1.24 7.00 -1.79
C GLY A 19 -2.15 6.83 -2.98
N MET A 20 -3.46 6.65 -2.77
CA MET A 20 -4.44 6.62 -3.86
C MET A 20 -4.48 7.97 -4.59
N ALA A 21 -4.65 9.08 -3.85
CA ALA A 21 -4.67 10.42 -4.46
C ALA A 21 -3.35 10.76 -5.19
N LEU A 22 -2.20 10.36 -4.63
CA LEU A 22 -0.89 10.53 -5.25
C LEU A 22 -0.77 9.69 -6.53
N ALA A 23 -1.22 8.43 -6.50
CA ALA A 23 -1.19 7.56 -7.67
C ALA A 23 -2.06 8.13 -8.81
N ASP A 24 -3.27 8.60 -8.50
CA ASP A 24 -4.19 9.22 -9.45
C ASP A 24 -3.58 10.48 -10.09
N SER A 25 -3.01 11.38 -9.27
CA SER A 25 -2.38 12.62 -9.77
C SER A 25 -1.13 12.38 -10.62
N LEU A 26 -0.44 11.26 -10.41
CA LEU A 26 0.75 10.87 -11.18
C LEU A 26 0.44 9.91 -12.34
N ASN A 27 -0.83 9.55 -12.55
CA ASN A 27 -1.26 8.50 -13.48
C ASN A 27 -0.48 7.18 -13.27
N ARG A 28 -0.43 6.73 -12.02
CA ARG A 28 0.28 5.52 -11.57
C ARG A 28 -0.68 4.57 -10.87
N ARG A 29 -0.22 3.34 -10.70
CA ARG A 29 -0.95 2.34 -9.92
C ARG A 29 -0.62 2.49 -8.44
N PHE A 30 -1.65 2.51 -7.60
CA PHE A 30 -1.50 2.31 -6.15
C PHE A 30 -1.45 0.81 -5.83
N VAL A 31 -0.57 0.41 -4.90
CA VAL A 31 -0.49 -0.97 -4.38
C VAL A 31 -0.41 -0.89 -2.86
N ASP A 32 -1.31 -1.60 -2.19
CA ASP A 32 -1.28 -1.80 -0.74
C ASP A 32 -0.57 -3.13 -0.43
N THR A 33 0.54 -3.05 0.31
CA THR A 33 1.36 -4.23 0.65
C THR A 33 0.65 -5.18 1.60
N ASP A 34 -0.22 -4.68 2.48
CA ASP A 34 -0.99 -5.51 3.41
C ASP A 34 -2.01 -6.35 2.64
N GLN A 35 -2.69 -5.74 1.66
CA GLN A 35 -3.62 -6.47 0.78
C GLN A 35 -2.89 -7.52 -0.08
N TRP A 36 -1.74 -7.15 -0.65
CA TRP A 36 -0.93 -8.08 -1.43
C TRP A 36 -0.50 -9.28 -0.58
N LEU A 37 0.00 -9.05 0.63
CA LEU A 37 0.49 -10.11 1.51
C LEU A 37 -0.63 -11.08 1.92
N GLN A 38 -1.80 -10.56 2.31
CA GLN A 38 -2.97 -11.39 2.66
C GLN A 38 -3.41 -12.27 1.47
N SER A 39 -3.35 -11.74 0.23
CA SER A 39 -3.68 -12.51 -0.98
C SER A 39 -2.72 -13.69 -1.24
N GLN A 40 -1.45 -13.56 -0.83
CA GLN A 40 -0.44 -14.59 -1.03
C GLN A 40 -0.48 -15.67 0.04
N LEU A 41 -0.81 -15.29 1.28
CA LEU A 41 -0.73 -16.19 2.43
C LEU A 41 -2.09 -16.77 2.85
N ASN A 42 -3.20 -16.20 2.34
CA ASN A 42 -4.55 -16.56 2.78
C ASN A 42 -4.72 -16.48 4.31
N MET A 43 -4.07 -15.48 4.90
CA MET A 43 -4.08 -15.13 6.32
C MET A 43 -4.34 -13.63 6.45
N THR A 44 -4.94 -13.20 7.55
CA THR A 44 -5.10 -11.78 7.90
C THR A 44 -3.76 -11.15 8.28
N VAL A 45 -3.63 -9.82 8.18
CA VAL A 45 -2.43 -9.12 8.66
C VAL A 45 -2.11 -9.48 10.12
N ALA A 46 -3.14 -9.56 10.98
CA ALA A 46 -2.98 -9.87 12.40
C ALA A 46 -2.48 -11.29 12.69
N GLU A 47 -2.62 -12.23 11.75
CA GLU A 47 -2.07 -13.58 11.87
C GLU A 47 -0.61 -13.66 11.39
N ILE A 48 -0.16 -12.66 10.61
CA ILE A 48 1.18 -12.63 10.01
C ILE A 48 2.20 -11.89 10.88
N VAL A 49 1.78 -10.88 11.65
CA VAL A 49 2.66 -10.03 12.48
C VAL A 49 2.39 -10.11 13.98
#